data_AF-A0A0V8QI40-F1
#
_entry.id   AF-A0A0V8QI40-F1
#
_cell.length_a   1.000
_cell.length_b   1.000
_cell.length_c   1.000
_cell.angle_alpha   90.00
_cell.angle_beta   90.00
_cell.angle_gamma   90.00
#
_symmetry.space_group_name_H-M   'P 1'
#
loop_
_entity.id
_entity.type
_entity.pdbx_description
1 polymer ?
#
loop_
_entity_poly.entity_id
_entity_poly.type
_entity_poly.pdbx_seq_one_letter_code
_entity_poly.pdbx_strand_id
1 'polypeptide(L)'
;MSGLDKNRIRNQTVCFRATAEERRQIEARIAVSGMPKGQFYIQSLLHQELNIVVGKYQSDRLSLEIRRLRERLDEIPQQDKDALYEPLTECKALLTELVDLMKKSETETTVTIEDILTEK
;
A
#
# COMPACT_ATOMS: atom_id res chain seq x y z
N MET A 1 -27.89 -9.15 2.29
CA MET A 1 -27.52 -7.82 1.75
C MET A 1 -26.52 -8.04 0.61
N SER A 2 -26.97 -8.43 -0.59
CA SER A 2 -26.06 -8.96 -1.62
C SER A 2 -26.57 -8.72 -3.06
N GLY A 3 -26.91 -7.48 -3.37
CA GLY A 3 -27.36 -7.09 -4.72
C GLY A 3 -26.97 -5.68 -5.20
N LEU A 4 -26.52 -4.80 -4.30
CA LEU A 4 -26.29 -3.38 -4.61
C LEU A 4 -24.85 -3.05 -5.07
N ASP A 5 -23.91 -4.00 -4.98
CA ASP A 5 -22.49 -3.74 -5.28
C ASP A 5 -22.08 -4.01 -6.73
N LYS A 6 -22.94 -4.62 -7.55
CA LYS A 6 -22.58 -5.13 -8.88
C LYS A 6 -22.09 -4.06 -9.87
N ASN A 7 -22.45 -2.79 -9.66
CA ASN A 7 -22.09 -1.67 -10.54
C ASN A 7 -21.26 -0.58 -9.84
N ARG A 8 -20.69 -0.87 -8.66
CA ARG A 8 -19.86 0.10 -7.95
C ARG A 8 -18.43 0.02 -8.46
N ILE A 9 -17.87 1.16 -8.85
CA ILE A 9 -16.44 1.28 -9.22
C ILE A 9 -15.53 0.78 -8.08
N ARG A 10 -15.96 0.97 -6.82
CA ARG A 10 -15.28 0.49 -5.62
C ARG A 10 -16.16 -0.52 -4.89
N ASN A 11 -16.18 -1.76 -5.38
CA ASN A 11 -16.97 -2.87 -4.85
C ASN A 11 -16.27 -3.67 -3.73
N GLN A 12 -14.98 -3.42 -3.47
CA GLN A 12 -14.23 -4.08 -2.40
C GLN A 12 -14.31 -3.31 -1.08
N THR A 13 -14.47 -4.02 0.03
CA THR A 13 -14.53 -3.45 1.38
C THR A 13 -13.26 -3.78 2.17
N VAL A 14 -12.58 -2.75 2.69
CA VAL A 14 -11.45 -2.87 3.62
C VAL A 14 -11.93 -2.49 5.02
N CYS A 15 -11.76 -3.38 6.00
CA CYS A 15 -12.16 -3.13 7.40
C CYS A 15 -11.00 -3.37 8.38
N PHE A 16 -10.91 -2.52 9.39
CA PHE A 16 -9.90 -2.61 10.45
C PHE A 16 -10.57 -2.42 11.82
N ARG A 17 -9.98 -3.00 12.87
CA ARG A 17 -10.38 -2.76 14.25
C ARG A 17 -9.57 -1.59 14.79
N ALA A 18 -10.23 -0.67 15.49
CA ALA A 18 -9.61 0.47 16.14
C ALA A 18 -10.20 0.65 17.54
N THR A 19 -9.38 1.12 18.46
CA THR A 19 -9.80 1.58 19.77
C THR A 19 -10.69 2.83 19.65
N ALA A 20 -11.40 3.17 20.73
CA ALA A 20 -12.26 4.35 20.75
C ALA A 20 -11.48 5.67 20.59
N GLU A 21 -10.22 5.70 21.00
CA GLU A 21 -9.34 6.88 20.88
C GLU A 21 -8.83 7.04 19.45
N GLU A 22 -8.30 5.97 18.85
CA GLU A 22 -7.86 5.95 17.45
C GLU A 22 -9.00 6.38 16.52
N ARG A 23 -10.22 5.85 16.75
CA ARG A 23 -11.39 6.26 15.97
C ARG A 23 -11.69 7.75 16.09
N ARG A 24 -11.65 8.32 17.29
CA ARG A 24 -11.88 9.76 17.52
C ARG A 24 -10.86 10.60 16.77
N GLN A 25 -9.58 10.22 16.81
CA GLN A 25 -8.52 10.93 16.09
C GLN A 25 -8.71 10.86 14.57
N ILE A 26 -9.05 9.69 14.03
CA ILE A 26 -9.33 9.50 12.60
C ILE A 26 -10.51 10.38 12.16
N GLU A 27 -11.63 10.35 12.90
CA GLU A 27 -12.81 11.17 12.59
C GLU A 27 -12.50 12.67 12.65
N ALA A 28 -11.69 13.12 13.61
CA ALA A 28 -11.22 14.50 13.67
C ALA A 28 -10.35 14.88 12.47
N ARG A 29 -9.43 14.01 12.03
CA ARG A 29 -8.60 14.25 10.83
C ARG A 29 -9.45 14.33 9.57
N ILE A 30 -10.46 13.48 9.43
CA ILE A 30 -11.41 13.55 8.29
C ILE A 30 -12.19 14.86 8.31
N ALA A 31 -12.64 15.30 9.49
CA ALA A 31 -13.36 16.56 9.62
C ALA A 31 -12.49 17.77 9.25
N VAL A 32 -11.24 17.79 9.73
CA VAL A 32 -10.26 18.85 9.41
C VAL A 32 -9.89 18.86 7.93
N SER A 33 -9.77 17.68 7.30
CA SER A 33 -9.41 17.59 5.89
C SER A 33 -10.56 18.00 4.96
N GLY A 34 -11.80 18.11 5.45
CA GLY A 34 -12.98 18.45 4.65
C GLY A 34 -13.35 17.41 3.58
N MET A 35 -12.79 16.20 3.65
CA MET A 35 -12.96 15.17 2.61
C MET A 35 -13.99 14.11 3.00
N PRO A 36 -14.67 13.48 2.03
CA PRO A 36 -15.49 12.31 2.30
C PRO A 36 -14.65 11.17 2.91
N LYS A 37 -15.19 10.46 3.91
CA LYS A 37 -14.48 9.38 4.64
C LYS A 37 -13.75 8.39 3.71
N GLY A 38 -14.43 7.92 2.66
CA GLY A 38 -13.84 6.96 1.72
C GLY A 38 -12.66 7.53 0.92
N GLN A 39 -12.72 8.81 0.52
CA GLN A 39 -11.62 9.46 -0.18
C GLN A 39 -10.44 9.72 0.75
N PHE A 40 -10.71 10.15 1.98
CA PHE A 40 -9.69 10.32 3.01
C PHE A 40 -8.92 9.02 3.24
N TYR A 41 -9.62 7.88 3.42
CA TYR A 41 -8.95 6.61 3.63
C TYR A 41 -8.12 6.17 2.42
N ILE A 42 -8.62 6.33 1.19
CA ILE A 42 -7.87 5.95 -0.02
C ILE A 42 -6.61 6.82 -0.16
N GLN A 43 -6.75 8.14 0.00
CA GLN A 43 -5.59 9.03 -0.07
C GLN A 43 -4.59 8.75 1.04
N SER A 44 -5.07 8.58 2.27
CA SER A 44 -4.23 8.25 3.42
C SER A 44 -3.51 6.91 3.24
N LEU A 45 -4.18 5.85 2.79
CA LEU A 45 -3.57 4.52 2.72
C LEU A 45 -2.67 4.32 1.50
N LEU A 46 -2.98 4.93 0.35
CA LEU A 46 -2.21 4.72 -0.89
C LEU A 46 -1.09 5.77 -1.10
N HIS A 47 -1.20 6.95 -0.50
CA HIS A 47 -0.26 8.05 -0.75
C HIS A 47 0.55 8.47 0.47
N GLN A 48 0.41 7.74 1.59
CA GLN A 48 1.31 7.92 2.75
C GLN A 48 2.74 7.51 2.40
N GLU A 49 3.69 8.18 3.02
CA GLU A 49 5.09 7.75 3.07
C GLU A 49 5.17 6.50 3.94
N LEU A 50 5.41 5.34 3.33
CA LEU A 50 5.74 4.12 4.07
C LEU A 50 7.24 4.12 4.35
N ASN A 51 7.62 4.55 5.54
CA ASN A 51 8.98 4.37 6.03
C ASN A 51 9.16 2.91 6.43
N ILE A 52 9.68 2.09 5.52
CA ILE A 52 10.09 0.72 5.86
C ILE A 52 11.30 0.84 6.78
N VAL A 53 11.05 0.76 8.09
CA VAL A 53 12.12 0.59 9.07
C VAL A 53 12.64 -0.83 8.90
N VAL A 54 13.89 -0.96 8.43
CA VAL A 54 14.55 -2.26 8.18
C VAL A 54 14.76 -2.97 9.52
N GLY A 55 13.73 -3.65 9.98
CA GLY A 55 13.75 -4.57 11.11
C GLY A 55 13.40 -5.97 10.61
N LYS A 56 14.02 -6.99 11.21
CA LYS A 56 13.90 -8.41 10.83
C LYS A 56 12.46 -8.84 10.51
N TYR A 57 11.50 -8.42 11.34
CA TYR A 57 10.08 -8.78 11.20
C TYR A 57 9.37 -8.24 9.93
N GLN A 58 9.69 -7.01 9.50
CA GLN A 58 9.02 -6.41 8.34
C GLN A 58 9.61 -6.94 7.03
N SER A 59 10.94 -7.11 6.99
CA SER A 59 11.64 -7.73 5.86
C SER A 59 11.28 -9.23 5.69
N ASP A 60 11.05 -9.94 6.80
CA ASP A 60 10.58 -11.34 6.76
C ASP A 60 9.17 -11.44 6.18
N ARG A 61 8.27 -10.50 6.51
CA ARG A 61 6.92 -10.46 5.92
C ARG A 61 6.94 -10.17 4.42
N LEU A 62 7.77 -9.23 3.97
CA LEU A 62 7.96 -8.97 2.54
C LEU A 62 8.46 -10.24 1.82
N SER A 63 9.46 -10.89 2.40
CA SER A 63 10.04 -12.12 1.86
C SER A 63 9.01 -13.24 1.76
N LEU A 64 8.08 -13.31 2.71
CA LEU A 64 7.00 -14.29 2.73
C LEU A 64 5.93 -14.00 1.67
N GLU A 65 5.58 -12.73 1.43
CA GLU A 65 4.67 -12.34 0.33
C GLU A 65 5.29 -12.61 -1.05
N ILE A 66 6.57 -12.29 -1.24
CA ILE A 66 7.30 -12.60 -2.49
C ILE A 66 7.32 -14.13 -2.71
N ARG A 67 7.54 -14.91 -1.66
CA ARG A 67 7.51 -16.37 -1.74
C ARG A 67 6.13 -16.91 -2.09
N ARG A 68 5.06 -16.39 -1.48
CA ARG A 68 3.67 -16.76 -1.82
C ARG A 68 3.33 -16.46 -3.27
N LEU A 69 3.75 -15.30 -3.78
CA LEU A 69 3.54 -14.94 -5.19
C LEU A 69 4.29 -15.90 -6.12
N ARG A 70 5.52 -16.29 -5.78
CA ARG A 70 6.28 -17.29 -6.54
C ARG A 70 5.57 -18.64 -6.55
N GLU A 71 5.15 -19.14 -5.40
CA GLU A 71 4.44 -20.43 -5.28
C GLU A 71 3.14 -20.40 -6.11
N ARG A 72 2.38 -19.30 -6.06
CA ARG A 72 1.19 -19.10 -6.90
C ARG A 72 1.49 -19.09 -8.39
N LEU A 73 2.62 -18.53 -8.82
CA LEU A 73 3.04 -18.54 -10.23
C LEU A 73 3.50 -19.93 -10.69
N ASP A 74 4.15 -20.70 -9.80
CA ASP A 74 4.62 -22.06 -10.08
C ASP A 74 3.46 -23.08 -10.18
N GLU A 75 2.33 -22.82 -9.50
CA GLU A 75 1.14 -23.68 -9.49
C GLU A 75 0.22 -23.49 -10.71
N ILE A 76 0.44 -22.47 -11.55
CA ILE A 76 -0.45 -22.22 -12.70
C ILE A 76 -0.16 -23.23 -13.82
N PRO A 77 -1.16 -24.02 -14.27
CA PRO A 77 -0.99 -24.90 -15.40
C PRO A 77 -0.60 -24.10 -16.64
N GLN A 78 0.46 -24.50 -17.35
CA GLN A 78 0.98 -23.77 -18.52
C GLN A 78 -0.03 -23.56 -19.68
N GLN A 79 -1.22 -24.14 -19.60
CA GLN A 79 -2.25 -24.11 -20.64
C GLN A 79 -3.38 -23.10 -20.39
N ASP A 80 -3.53 -22.56 -19.17
CA ASP A 80 -4.58 -21.58 -18.84
C ASP A 80 -4.01 -20.16 -18.75
N LYS A 81 -3.97 -19.47 -19.90
CA LYS A 81 -3.52 -18.07 -19.99
C LYS A 81 -4.38 -17.12 -19.14
N ASP A 82 -5.67 -17.42 -18.99
CA ASP A 82 -6.60 -16.61 -18.20
C ASP A 82 -6.37 -16.77 -16.68
N ALA A 83 -5.91 -17.95 -16.24
CA ALA A 83 -5.54 -18.18 -14.84
C ALA A 83 -4.28 -17.39 -14.43
N LEU A 84 -3.48 -16.94 -15.40
CA LEU A 84 -2.28 -16.14 -15.17
C LEU A 84 -2.58 -14.65 -14.91
N TYR A 85 -3.77 -14.17 -15.28
CA TYR A 85 -4.09 -12.74 -15.27
C TYR A 85 -4.15 -12.15 -13.85
N GLU A 86 -4.83 -12.83 -12.93
CA GLU A 86 -4.96 -12.38 -11.53
C GLU A 86 -3.60 -12.37 -10.80
N PRO A 87 -2.81 -13.47 -10.78
CA PRO A 87 -1.50 -13.48 -10.14
C PRO A 87 -0.52 -12.47 -10.75
N LEU A 88 -0.55 -12.27 -12.07
CA LEU A 88 0.29 -11.28 -12.74
C LEU A 88 -0.12 -9.84 -12.37
N THR A 89 -1.42 -9.60 -12.20
CA THR A 89 -1.93 -8.29 -11.75
C THR A 89 -1.52 -8.01 -10.30
N GLU A 90 -1.62 -9.00 -9.41
CA GLU A 90 -1.12 -8.91 -8.03
C GLU A 90 0.40 -8.65 -8.00
N CYS A 91 1.19 -9.39 -8.80
CA CYS A 91 2.63 -9.21 -8.91
C CYS A 91 2.99 -7.80 -9.41
N LYS A 92 2.29 -7.31 -10.44
CA LYS A 92 2.51 -5.98 -10.99
C LYS A 92 2.20 -4.90 -9.93
N ALA A 93 1.11 -5.04 -9.18
CA ALA A 93 0.76 -4.11 -8.11
C ALA A 93 1.85 -4.09 -7.02
N LEU A 94 2.28 -5.25 -6.54
CA LEU A 94 3.33 -5.35 -5.51
C LEU A 94 4.66 -4.75 -5.97
N LEU A 95 5.10 -5.07 -7.19
CA LEU A 95 6.35 -4.53 -7.74
C LEU A 95 6.28 -3.02 -7.97
N THR A 96 5.12 -2.48 -8.36
CA THR A 96 4.94 -1.03 -8.56
C THR A 96 5.09 -0.29 -7.23
N GLU A 97 4.41 -0.77 -6.19
CA GLU A 97 4.54 -0.20 -4.84
C GLU A 97 5.99 -0.29 -4.33
N LEU A 98 6.67 -1.42 -4.50
CA LEU A 98 8.08 -1.56 -4.10
C LEU A 98 9.00 -0.58 -4.82
N VAL A 99 8.85 -0.41 -6.13
CA VAL A 99 9.65 0.54 -6.92
C VAL A 99 9.41 1.97 -6.45
N ASP A 100 8.17 2.33 -6.13
CA ASP A 100 7.84 3.69 -5.67
C ASP A 100 8.38 3.95 -4.25
N LEU A 101 8.45 2.94 -3.38
CA LEU A 101 9.12 3.04 -2.10
C LEU A 101 10.64 3.20 -2.24
N MET A 102 11.27 2.46 -3.17
CA MET A 102 12.70 2.61 -3.45
C MET A 102 13.04 4.01 -3.96
N LYS A 103 12.28 4.55 -4.92
CA LYS A 103 12.49 5.91 -5.46
C LYS A 103 12.38 7.01 -4.41
N LYS A 104 11.43 6.88 -3.47
CA LYS A 104 11.24 7.86 -2.38
C LYS A 104 12.41 7.85 -1.39
N SER A 105 13.03 6.70 -1.13
CA SER A 105 14.22 6.60 -0.27
C SER A 105 15.48 7.24 -0.88
N GLU A 106 15.58 7.28 -2.22
CA GLU A 106 16.69 7.93 -2.91
C GLU A 106 16.61 9.48 -2.80
N THR A 107 15.40 10.05 -2.81
CA THR A 107 15.19 11.51 -2.70
C THR A 107 15.46 12.08 -1.29
N GLU A 108 15.33 11.27 -0.24
CA GLU A 108 15.66 11.71 1.13
C GLU A 108 17.17 11.73 1.40
N THR A 109 17.97 10.98 0.64
CA THR A 109 19.42 10.89 0.85
C THR A 109 20.15 12.11 0.29
N THR A 110 19.59 12.82 -0.70
CA THR A 110 20.26 13.96 -1.36
C THR A 110 20.19 15.29 -0.60
N VAL A 111 19.41 15.41 0.49
CA VAL A 111 19.23 16.68 1.19
C VAL A 111 20.29 16.94 2.29
N THR A 112 21.20 16.01 2.59
CA THR A 112 21.98 16.08 3.84
C THR A 112 23.42 16.58 3.77
N ILE A 113 23.92 17.10 2.64
CA ILE A 113 25.29 17.66 2.60
C ILE A 113 25.33 19.13 2.11
N GLU A 114 24.49 19.55 1.17
CA GLU A 114 24.54 20.92 0.63
C GLU A 114 23.79 21.95 1.50
N ASP A 115 22.75 21.55 2.23
CA ASP A 115 21.98 22.45 3.10
C ASP A 115 22.71 22.83 4.42
N ILE A 116 23.81 22.13 4.76
CA ILE A 116 24.60 22.44 5.97
C ILE A 116 25.66 23.53 5.70
N LEU A 117 25.98 23.83 4.43
CA LEU A 117 27.08 24.75 4.09
C LEU A 117 26.64 26.19 3.76
N THR A 118 25.35 26.50 3.77
CA THR A 118 24.82 27.84 3.44
C THR A 118 24.28 28.65 4.62
N GLU A 119 24.38 28.15 5.86
CA GLU A 119 24.17 28.95 7.08
C GLU A 119 25.51 29.32 7.75
N LYS A 120 26.34 30.11 7.05
CA LYS A 120 27.42 30.90 7.65
C LYS A 120 27.34 32.36 7.23
#